data_AF-A0A3N6M910-F1
#
_entry.id   AF-A0A3N6M910-F1
#
_cell.length_a   1.000
_cell.length_b   1.000
_cell.length_c   1.000
_cell.angle_alpha   90.00
_cell.angle_beta   90.00
_cell.angle_gamma   90.00
#
_symmetry.space_group_name_H-M   'P 1'
#
loop_
_entity.id
_entity.type
_entity.pdbx_description
1 polymer ?
#
loop_
_entity_poly.entity_id
_entity_poly.type
_entity_poly.pdbx_seq_one_letter_code
_entity_poly.pdbx_strand_id
1 'polypeptide(L)'
;LIWGIVVSVPPQQPVTKLEINSAKKLLNAGNQRLKVLTIAYCKNNSKDNSCKTQTVNKNIFPGQEKSLESISGYDKIVVKYNNWITKDNGEFELAVH
;
A
#
# COMPACT_ATOMS: atom_id res chain seq x y z
N LEU A 1 -2.11 7.49 36.45
CA LEU A 1 -1.74 6.71 35.24
C LEU A 1 -3.03 6.48 34.45
N ILE A 2 -3.13 6.97 33.21
CA ILE A 2 -4.33 6.81 32.37
C ILE A 2 -3.91 6.00 31.14
N TRP A 3 -4.68 4.94 30.82
CA TRP A 3 -4.45 4.09 29.67
C TRP A 3 -5.58 4.26 28.66
N GLY A 4 -5.23 4.36 27.38
CA GLY A 4 -6.16 4.33 26.26
C GLY A 4 -6.09 3.00 25.51
N ILE A 5 -7.24 2.43 25.16
CA ILE A 5 -7.34 1.24 24.32
C ILE A 5 -7.62 1.68 22.89
N VAL A 6 -6.90 1.10 21.93
CA VAL A 6 -7.22 1.28 20.52
C VAL A 6 -8.22 0.21 20.11
N VAL A 7 -9.45 0.62 19.77
CA VAL A 7 -10.49 -0.26 19.25
C VAL A 7 -10.63 -0.03 17.75
N SER A 8 -10.76 -1.10 16.96
CA SER A 8 -10.98 -1.03 15.51
C SER A 8 -12.12 -1.97 15.14
N VAL A 9 -13.13 -1.45 14.45
CA VAL A 9 -14.30 -2.22 14.02
C VAL A 9 -14.11 -2.64 12.57
N PRO A 10 -14.06 -3.95 12.25
CA PRO A 10 -13.97 -4.40 10.88
C PRO A 10 -15.31 -4.18 10.15
N PRO A 11 -15.29 -3.83 8.85
CA PRO A 11 -16.50 -3.79 8.04
C PRO A 11 -17.11 -5.19 7.89
N GLN A 12 -18.42 -5.29 7.68
CA GLN A 12 -19.09 -6.58 7.45
C GLN A 12 -18.54 -7.32 6.23
N GLN A 13 -18.22 -6.59 5.16
CA GLN A 13 -17.61 -7.11 3.94
C GLN A 13 -16.30 -6.36 3.67
N PRO A 14 -15.15 -6.91 4.09
CA PRO A 14 -13.86 -6.26 3.89
C PRO A 14 -13.44 -6.24 2.42
N VAL A 15 -13.08 -5.06 1.93
CA VAL A 15 -12.60 -4.82 0.57
C VAL A 15 -11.20 -4.23 0.68
N THR A 16 -10.21 -4.98 0.20
CA THR A 16 -8.83 -4.51 0.05
C THR A 16 -8.66 -3.89 -1.34
N LYS A 17 -8.37 -2.60 -1.41
CA LYS A 17 -8.14 -1.90 -2.68
C LYS A 17 -7.11 -0.78 -2.50
N LEU A 18 -6.04 -0.83 -3.29
CA LEU A 18 -5.04 0.23 -3.36
C LEU A 18 -4.97 0.75 -4.79
N GLU A 19 -4.86 2.06 -4.94
CA GLU A 19 -4.82 2.73 -6.24
C GLU A 19 -3.78 3.85 -6.22
N ILE A 20 -3.34 4.27 -7.41
CA ILE A 20 -2.55 5.49 -7.57
C ILE A 20 -3.50 6.61 -8.00
N ASN A 21 -3.59 7.67 -7.21
CA ASN A 21 -4.43 8.82 -7.55
C ASN A 21 -3.76 9.71 -8.61
N SER A 22 -4.49 10.70 -9.13
CA SER A 22 -3.98 11.66 -10.12
C SER A 22 -2.76 12.46 -9.64
N ALA A 23 -2.57 12.57 -8.33
CA ALA A 23 -1.41 13.23 -7.70
C ALA A 23 -0.22 12.27 -7.50
N LYS A 24 -0.24 11.08 -8.10
CA LYS A 24 0.82 10.06 -7.99
C LYS A 24 1.07 9.59 -6.55
N LYS A 25 0.01 9.53 -5.74
CA LYS A 25 0.03 9.03 -4.37
C LYS A 25 -0.72 7.70 -4.27
N LEU A 26 -0.31 6.88 -3.32
CA LEU A 26 -0.98 5.63 -3.00
C LEU A 26 -2.21 5.92 -2.15
N LEU A 27 -3.39 5.65 -2.68
CA LEU A 27 -4.68 5.80 -2.01
C LEU A 27 -5.19 4.43 -1.56
N ASN A 28 -5.69 4.34 -0.33
CA ASN A 28 -6.51 3.20 0.09
C ASN A 28 -7.98 3.44 -0.29
N ALA A 29 -8.36 2.90 -1.44
CA ALA A 29 -9.71 2.93 -1.99
C ALA A 29 -10.61 1.80 -1.43
N GLY A 30 -10.08 0.99 -0.50
CA GLY A 30 -10.83 -0.04 0.20
C GLY A 30 -11.59 0.51 1.41
N ASN A 31 -12.28 -0.38 2.13
CA ASN A 31 -13.06 -0.02 3.32
C ASN A 31 -12.43 -0.50 4.64
N GLN A 32 -11.19 -0.97 4.59
CA GLN A 32 -10.43 -1.40 5.76
C GLN A 32 -9.03 -0.78 5.77
N ARG A 33 -8.44 -0.63 6.97
CA ARG A 33 -7.03 -0.20 7.08
C ARG A 33 -6.11 -1.28 6.50
N LEU A 34 -5.02 -0.86 5.88
CA LEU A 34 -3.97 -1.75 5.40
C LEU A 34 -2.64 -1.31 5.99
N LYS A 35 -1.84 -2.27 6.46
CA LYS A 35 -0.48 -1.98 6.90
C LYS A 35 0.47 -2.20 5.73
N VAL A 36 0.87 -1.13 5.06
CA VAL A 36 1.84 -1.20 3.97
C VAL A 36 3.22 -1.48 4.55
N LEU A 37 3.79 -2.61 4.16
CA LEU A 37 5.09 -3.08 4.63
C LEU A 37 6.19 -2.49 3.75
N THR A 38 6.14 -2.80 2.45
CA THR A 38 7.13 -2.38 1.46
C THR A 38 6.47 -1.94 0.17
N ILE A 39 7.12 -1.02 -0.53
CA ILE A 39 6.75 -0.57 -1.87
C ILE A 39 7.95 -0.80 -2.77
N ALA A 40 7.79 -1.58 -3.83
CA ALA A 40 8.83 -1.86 -4.80
C ALA A 40 8.50 -1.15 -6.12
N TYR A 41 9.43 -0.32 -6.59
CA TYR A 41 9.33 0.41 -7.85
C TYR A 41 10.15 -0.33 -8.91
N CYS A 42 9.49 -0.88 -9.92
CA CYS A 42 10.07 -1.78 -10.92
C CYS A 42 10.11 -1.13 -12.30
N LYS A 43 11.19 -1.39 -13.05
CA LYS A 43 11.31 -1.06 -14.47
C LYS A 43 11.19 -2.34 -15.28
N ASN A 44 10.30 -2.35 -16.27
CA ASN A 44 10.06 -3.50 -17.15
C ASN A 44 11.25 -3.77 -18.09
N ASN A 45 12.09 -2.77 -18.35
CA ASN A 45 13.15 -2.83 -19.37
C ASN A 45 14.57 -3.04 -18.80
N SER A 46 14.69 -3.43 -17.54
CA SER A 46 15.99 -3.74 -16.93
C SER A 46 16.20 -5.25 -16.95
N LYS A 47 17.32 -5.70 -17.56
CA LYS A 47 17.75 -7.10 -17.71
C LYS A 47 17.79 -7.93 -16.40
N ASP A 48 17.52 -7.31 -15.25
CA ASP A 48 17.66 -7.89 -13.91
C ASP A 48 16.44 -7.74 -12.99
N ASN A 49 15.24 -7.39 -13.49
CA ASN A 49 14.06 -7.20 -12.61
C ASN A 49 14.38 -6.26 -11.42
N SER A 50 15.20 -5.23 -11.65
CA SER A 50 15.77 -4.42 -10.58
C SER A 50 14.71 -3.48 -9.99
N CYS A 51 13.93 -4.00 -9.05
CA CYS A 51 12.96 -3.21 -8.32
C CYS A 51 13.63 -2.51 -7.14
N LYS A 52 13.53 -1.18 -7.08
CA LYS A 52 13.94 -0.44 -5.88
C LYS A 52 12.88 -0.66 -4.81
N THR A 53 13.23 -1.34 -3.72
CA THR A 53 12.30 -1.59 -2.62
C THR A 53 12.50 -0.56 -1.51
N GLN A 54 11.39 0.04 -1.06
CA GLN A 54 11.32 0.97 0.05
C GLN A 54 10.51 0.34 1.18
N THR A 55 11.08 0.27 2.38
CA THR A 55 10.37 -0.13 3.59
C THR A 55 9.55 1.04 4.13
N VAL A 56 8.25 0.83 4.31
CA VAL A 56 7.31 1.88 4.75
C VAL A 56 6.79 1.59 6.15
N ASN A 57 6.34 0.36 6.41
CA ASN A 57 5.79 -0.09 7.69
C ASN A 57 4.79 0.89 8.31
N LYS A 58 3.79 1.36 7.53
CA LYS A 58 2.75 2.30 7.99
C LYS A 58 1.34 1.80 7.70
N ASN A 59 0.41 2.15 8.59
CA ASN A 59 -1.02 1.96 8.36
C ASN A 59 -1.55 3.06 7.44
N ILE A 60 -2.33 2.66 6.42
CA ILE A 60 -3.12 3.55 5.57
C ILE A 60 -4.58 3.21 5.80
N PHE A 61 -5.32 4.15 6.38
CA PHE A 61 -6.76 3.97 6.65
C PHE A 61 -7.58 4.20 5.36
N PRO A 62 -8.84 3.73 5.31
CA PRO A 62 -9.74 4.01 4.19
C PRO A 62 -9.80 5.50 3.84
N GLY A 63 -9.66 5.83 2.56
CA GLY A 63 -9.65 7.21 2.06
C GLY A 63 -8.36 7.99 2.33
N GLN A 64 -7.37 7.41 3.03
CA GLN A 64 -6.09 8.08 3.25
C GLN A 64 -5.12 7.82 2.10
N GLU A 65 -4.25 8.82 1.90
CA GLU A 65 -3.21 8.81 0.90
C GLU A 65 -1.83 8.75 1.52
N LYS A 66 -0.92 8.09 0.82
CA LYS A 66 0.51 8.07 1.13
C LYS A 66 1.28 8.56 -0.08
N SER A 67 2.08 9.60 0.12
CA SER A 67 3.04 10.04 -0.89
C SER A 67 4.03 8.92 -1.20
N LEU A 68 4.20 8.65 -2.49
CA LEU A 68 5.21 7.76 -3.03
C LEU A 68 6.51 8.53 -3.25
N GLU A 69 7.64 7.83 -3.31
CA GLU A 69 8.86 8.40 -3.86
C GLU A 69 8.66 8.69 -5.35
N SER A 70 9.56 9.48 -5.96
CA SER A 70 9.46 9.81 -7.39
C SER A 70 9.30 8.55 -8.23
N ILE A 71 8.08 8.33 -8.73
CA ILE A 71 7.73 7.19 -9.60
C ILE A 71 8.17 7.40 -11.05
N SER A 72 8.88 8.51 -11.32
CA SER A 72 9.37 8.87 -12.64
C SER A 72 10.39 7.84 -13.14
N GLY A 73 10.10 7.21 -14.28
CA GLY A 73 10.97 6.22 -14.91
C GLY A 73 10.81 4.79 -14.38
N TYR A 74 9.75 4.51 -13.62
CA TYR A 74 9.31 3.16 -13.26
C TYR A 74 8.00 2.84 -13.97
N ASP A 75 7.82 1.57 -14.36
CA ASP A 75 6.65 1.12 -15.12
C ASP A 75 5.58 0.48 -14.21
N LYS A 76 6.02 -0.06 -13.08
CA LYS A 76 5.18 -0.85 -12.16
C LYS A 76 5.57 -0.60 -10.72
N ILE A 77 4.57 -0.61 -9.84
CA ILE A 77 4.73 -0.57 -8.39
C ILE A 77 4.12 -1.83 -7.79
N VAL A 78 4.87 -2.52 -6.95
CA VAL A 78 4.38 -3.66 -6.16
C VAL A 78 4.31 -3.23 -4.69
N VAL A 79 3.10 -3.24 -4.14
CA VAL A 79 2.85 -2.86 -2.74
C VAL A 79 2.58 -4.11 -1.93
N LYS A 80 3.48 -4.45 -1.00
CA LYS A 80 3.25 -5.52 -0.03
C LYS A 80 2.56 -4.94 1.20
N TYR A 81 1.48 -5.56 1.62
CA TYR A 81 0.71 -5.14 2.79
C TYR A 81 0.40 -6.32 3.69
N ASN A 82 0.13 -6.02 4.97
CA ASN A 82 -0.46 -6.95 5.90
C ASN A 82 -1.94 -6.59 6.09
N ASN A 83 -2.81 -7.58 5.90
CA ASN A 83 -4.22 -7.48 6.20
C ASN A 83 -4.42 -7.74 7.69
N TRP A 84 -4.90 -6.73 8.42
CA TRP A 84 -5.07 -6.85 9.88
C TRP A 84 -6.26 -7.73 10.29
N ILE A 85 -7.24 -7.94 9.39
CA ILE A 85 -8.44 -8.74 9.67
C ILE A 85 -8.11 -10.23 9.54
N THR A 86 -7.56 -10.62 8.40
CA THR A 86 -7.18 -12.02 8.09
C THR A 86 -5.76 -12.37 8.56
N LYS A 87 -4.96 -11.38 8.97
CA LYS A 87 -3.59 -11.50 9.51
C LYS A 87 -2.55 -12.05 8.53
N ASP A 88 -2.87 -12.10 7.24
CA ASP A 88 -2.00 -12.52 6.16
C ASP A 88 -1.34 -11.33 5.44
N ASN A 89 -0.37 -11.64 4.59
CA ASN A 89 0.27 -10.66 3.72
C ASN A 89 -0.26 -10.82 2.30
N GLY A 90 -0.55 -9.70 1.66
CA GLY A 90 -0.93 -9.64 0.25
C GLY A 90 -0.03 -8.70 -0.53
N GLU A 91 -0.16 -8.74 -1.85
CA GLU A 91 0.57 -7.89 -2.77
C GLU A 91 -0.40 -7.27 -3.78
N PHE A 92 -0.24 -5.96 -4.03
CA PHE A 92 -0.92 -5.26 -5.11
C PHE A 92 0.09 -4.85 -6.17
N GLU A 93 -0.23 -5.15 -7.42
CA GLU A 93 0.52 -4.69 -8.58
C GLU A 93 -0.21 -3.52 -9.23
N LEU A 94 0.44 -2.36 -9.28
CA LEU A 94 -0.12 -1.12 -9.80
C LEU A 94 0.73 -0.66 -10.99
N ALA A 95 0.10 -0.46 -12.15
CA ALA A 95 0.77 0.14 -13.29
C ALA A 95 0.98 1.64 -13.07
N VAL A 96 2.15 2.14 -13.47
CA VAL A 96 2.46 3.57 -13.47
C VAL A 96 2.22 4.07 -14.89
N HIS A 97 1.14 4.82 -15.10
CA HIS A 97 0.84 5.50 -16.37
C HIS A 97 1.39 6.93 -16.38
#